data_AF-A0A818YTF1-F1
#
_entry.id   AF-A0A818YTF1-F1
#
_cell.length_a   1.000
_cell.length_b   1.000
_cell.length_c   1.000
_cell.angle_alpha   90.00
_cell.angle_beta   90.00
_cell.angle_gamma   90.00
#
_symmetry.space_group_name_H-M   'P 1'
#
loop_
_entity.id
_entity.type
_entity.pdbx_description
1 polymer ?
#
loop_
_entity_poly.entity_id
_entity_poly.type
_entity_poly.pdbx_seq_one_letter_code
_entity_poly.pdbx_strand_id
1 'polypeptide(L)'
;MASAQTTEKKIDRESEPDPNEYYKLRLMYVQNAKKEGKTVYPHKYHVSISLRDFIEKYGYLKNEEINQDSVSVAEIVYIKLIK
;
A
#
# COMPACT_ATOMS: atom_id res chain seq x y z
N MET A 1 -26.46 -21.33 26.68
CA MET A 1 -25.01 -21.24 26.37
C MET A 1 -24.83 -21.70 24.92
N ALA A 2 -24.59 -20.77 24.01
CA ALA A 2 -24.33 -21.09 22.61
C ALA A 2 -22.91 -20.59 22.29
N SER A 3 -21.96 -21.52 22.26
CA SER A 3 -20.58 -21.29 21.91
C SER A 3 -20.46 -21.00 20.42
N ALA A 4 -20.20 -19.74 20.05
CA ALA A 4 -19.78 -19.38 18.72
C ALA A 4 -18.37 -19.94 18.49
N GLN A 5 -18.27 -21.03 17.72
CA GLN A 5 -16.99 -21.54 17.24
C GLN A 5 -16.46 -20.59 16.17
N THR A 6 -15.45 -19.80 16.53
CA THR A 6 -14.64 -19.04 15.57
C THR A 6 -13.76 -20.03 14.82
N THR A 7 -14.21 -20.46 13.65
CA THR A 7 -13.39 -21.23 12.71
C THR A 7 -12.33 -20.30 12.11
N GLU A 8 -11.07 -20.51 12.49
CA GLU A 8 -9.93 -19.90 11.81
C GLU A 8 -9.85 -20.47 10.39
N LYS A 9 -10.47 -19.76 9.45
CA LYS A 9 -10.37 -20.06 8.02
C LYS A 9 -8.95 -19.70 7.58
N LYS A 10 -8.15 -20.71 7.23
CA LYS A 10 -6.88 -20.51 6.52
C LYS A 10 -7.14 -19.62 5.30
N ILE A 11 -6.45 -18.48 5.26
CA ILE A 11 -6.51 -17.54 4.15
C ILE A 11 -5.82 -18.24 2.98
N ASP A 12 -6.62 -18.80 2.07
CA ASP A 12 -6.13 -19.20 0.77
C ASP A 12 -5.75 -17.92 0.01
N ARG A 13 -4.44 -17.70 -0.18
CA ARG A 13 -3.88 -16.47 -0.76
C ARG A 13 -4.28 -16.28 -2.23
N GLU A 14 -4.89 -17.29 -2.82
CA GLU A 14 -5.26 -17.35 -4.24
C GLU A 14 -6.73 -16.99 -4.49
N SER A 15 -7.56 -16.91 -3.44
CA SER A 15 -8.94 -16.41 -3.53
C SER A 15 -9.02 -14.92 -3.18
N GLU A 16 -9.71 -14.13 -4.01
CA GLU A 16 -10.06 -12.77 -3.63
C GLU A 16 -10.94 -12.83 -2.37
N PRO A 17 -10.51 -12.22 -1.24
CA PRO A 17 -11.31 -12.23 -0.03
C PRO A 17 -12.62 -11.47 -0.27
N ASP A 18 -13.70 -11.94 0.35
CA ASP A 18 -14.96 -11.19 0.39
C ASP A 18 -14.69 -9.76 0.91
N PRO A 19 -15.36 -8.71 0.39
CA PRO A 19 -15.11 -7.33 0.81
C PRO A 19 -15.16 -7.12 2.34
N ASN A 20 -16.01 -7.86 3.05
CA ASN A 20 -16.08 -7.77 4.51
C ASN A 20 -14.86 -8.38 5.20
N GLU A 21 -14.34 -9.49 4.66
CA GLU A 21 -13.12 -10.11 5.15
C GLU A 21 -11.91 -9.20 4.92
N TYR A 22 -11.79 -8.62 3.72
CA TYR A 22 -10.73 -7.65 3.42
C TYR A 22 -10.74 -6.46 4.39
N TYR A 23 -11.92 -5.87 4.63
CA TYR A 23 -12.06 -4.75 5.56
C TYR A 23 -11.59 -5.12 6.97
N LYS A 24 -12.04 -6.27 7.50
CA LYS A 24 -11.63 -6.76 8.84
C LYS A 24 -10.12 -6.94 8.93
N LEU A 25 -9.51 -7.61 7.94
CA LEU A 25 -8.08 -7.85 7.89
C LEU A 25 -7.28 -6.54 7.83
N ARG A 26 -7.73 -5.59 6.98
CA ARG A 26 -7.06 -4.29 6.85
C ARG A 26 -7.17 -3.45 8.10
N LEU A 27 -8.33 -3.46 8.77
CA LEU A 27 -8.54 -2.77 10.03
C LEU A 27 -7.63 -3.33 11.13
N MET A 28 -7.56 -4.66 11.26
CA MET A 28 -6.67 -5.31 12.22
C MET A 28 -5.20 -4.96 11.97
N TYR A 29 -4.76 -4.97 10.71
CA TYR A 29 -3.41 -4.56 10.34
C TYR A 29 -3.09 -3.13 10.80
N VAL A 30 -3.99 -2.18 10.51
CA VAL A 30 -3.83 -0.77 10.91
C VAL A 30 -3.80 -0.62 12.43
N GLN A 31 -4.66 -1.34 13.16
CA GLN A 31 -4.70 -1.30 14.62
C GLN A 31 -3.41 -1.86 15.25
N ASN A 32 -2.89 -2.97 14.73
CA ASN A 32 -1.64 -3.54 15.21
C ASN A 32 -0.46 -2.62 14.93
N ALA A 33 -0.38 -2.02 13.74
CA ALA A 33 0.65 -1.05 13.42
C ALA A 33 0.61 0.17 14.37
N LYS A 34 -0.59 0.67 14.72
CA LYS A 34 -0.73 1.73 15.73
C LYS A 34 -0.25 1.30 17.12
N LYS A 35 -0.58 0.06 17.55
CA LYS A 35 -0.12 -0.50 18.84
C LYS A 35 1.39 -0.66 18.91
N GLU A 36 2.03 -0.99 17.80
CA GLU A 36 3.49 -1.05 17.64
C GLU A 36 4.15 0.34 17.61
N GLY A 37 3.38 1.43 17.72
CA GLY A 37 3.89 2.80 17.68
C GLY A 37 4.23 3.31 16.27
N LYS A 38 3.82 2.59 15.21
CA LYS A 38 4.03 3.05 13.82
C LYS A 38 3.05 4.17 13.47
N THR A 39 3.56 5.18 12.77
CA THR A 39 2.72 6.29 12.25
C THR A 39 2.00 5.85 10.98
N VAL A 40 0.76 5.37 11.12
CA VAL A 40 -0.04 4.85 9.99
C VAL A 40 -0.61 5.97 9.10
N TYR A 41 -0.93 7.12 9.69
CA TYR A 41 -1.52 8.27 9.00
C TYR A 41 -0.66 9.51 9.27
N PRO A 42 0.44 9.72 8.51
CA PRO A 42 1.29 10.89 8.71
C PRO A 42 0.54 12.18 8.35
N HIS A 43 0.77 13.25 9.11
CA HIS A 43 0.16 14.56 8.85
C HIS A 43 0.74 15.27 7.62
N LYS A 44 1.97 14.94 7.24
CA LYS A 44 2.65 15.52 6.10
C LYS A 44 3.63 14.53 5.46
N TYR A 45 3.63 14.52 4.15
CA TYR A 45 4.67 13.90 3.33
C TYR A 45 5.16 14.97 2.35
N HIS A 46 6.48 15.19 2.28
CA HIS A 46 7.03 16.17 1.36
C HIS A 46 7.14 15.58 -0.04
N VAL A 47 6.33 16.09 -0.97
CA VAL A 47 6.40 15.77 -2.40
C VAL A 47 7.22 16.85 -3.08
N SER A 48 8.29 16.45 -3.77
CA SER A 48 9.21 17.38 -4.45
C SER A 48 8.80 17.67 -5.89
N ILE A 49 8.04 16.76 -6.52
CA ILE A 49 7.62 16.87 -7.92
C ILE A 49 6.27 16.18 -8.11
N SER A 50 5.41 16.72 -8.99
CA SER A 50 4.15 16.06 -9.35
C SER A 50 4.41 14.87 -10.30
N LEU A 51 3.48 13.91 -10.38
CA LEU A 51 3.65 12.78 -11.31
C LEU A 51 3.70 13.24 -12.77
N ARG A 52 2.93 14.27 -13.13
CA ARG A 52 2.93 14.85 -14.47
C ARG A 52 4.31 15.44 -14.81
N ASP A 53 4.82 16.30 -13.94
CA ASP A 53 6.13 16.94 -14.15
C ASP A 53 7.26 15.91 -14.13
N PHE A 54 7.12 14.83 -13.34
CA PHE A 54 8.07 13.72 -13.36
C PHE A 54 8.13 13.05 -14.73
N ILE A 55 6.98 12.75 -15.34
CA ILE A 55 6.90 12.14 -16.67
C ILE A 55 7.47 13.10 -17.73
N GLU A 56 7.10 14.38 -17.69
CA GLU A 56 7.60 15.38 -18.65
C GLU A 56 9.12 15.59 -18.50
N LYS A 57 9.62 15.67 -17.26
CA LYS A 57 11.05 15.88 -16.98
C LYS A 57 11.90 14.67 -17.36
N TYR A 58 11.46 13.44 -17.11
CA TYR A 58 12.30 12.25 -17.28
C TYR A 58 11.91 11.35 -18.45
N GLY A 59 10.87 11.70 -19.22
CA GLY A 59 10.38 10.89 -20.34
C GLY A 59 11.35 10.74 -21.50
N TYR A 60 12.45 11.49 -21.54
CA TYR A 60 13.50 11.38 -22.54
C TYR A 60 14.54 10.28 -22.24
N LEU A 61 14.57 9.75 -21.02
CA LEU A 61 15.56 8.75 -20.60
C LEU A 61 15.36 7.43 -21.37
N LYS A 62 16.48 6.79 -21.74
CA LYS A 62 16.45 5.46 -22.38
C LYS A 62 16.23 4.37 -21.35
N ASN A 63 15.87 3.17 -21.83
CA ASN A 63 15.78 1.99 -20.98
C ASN A 63 17.11 1.75 -20.25
N GLU A 64 17.04 1.47 -18.95
CA GLU A 64 18.19 1.28 -18.06
C GLU A 64 19.05 2.53 -17.78
N GLU A 65 18.65 3.70 -18.27
CA GLU A 65 19.31 4.97 -17.95
C GLU A 65 18.80 5.53 -16.61
N ILE A 66 19.73 5.94 -15.75
CA ILE A 66 19.44 6.45 -14.41
C ILE A 66 19.96 7.87 -14.28
N ASN A 67 19.08 8.79 -13.87
CA ASN A 67 19.46 10.14 -13.46
C ASN A 67 19.82 10.15 -11.96
N GLN A 68 20.80 10.97 -11.55
CA GLN A 68 21.25 11.08 -10.16
C GLN A 68 20.32 11.91 -9.25
N ASP A 69 19.30 12.57 -9.82
CA ASP A 69 18.31 13.34 -9.08
C ASP A 69 17.56 12.47 -8.05
N SER A 70 17.43 12.97 -6.82
CA SER A 70 16.53 12.41 -5.81
C SER A 70 15.23 13.19 -5.79
N VAL A 71 14.10 12.48 -5.93
CA VAL A 71 12.77 13.08 -5.94
C VAL A 71 11.79 12.26 -5.11
N SER A 72 10.77 12.91 -4.56
CA SER A 72 9.65 12.28 -3.86
C SER A 72 8.34 12.53 -4.60
N VAL A 73 7.56 11.46 -4.77
CA VAL A 73 6.24 11.45 -5.42
C VAL A 73 5.22 10.77 -4.49
N ALA A 74 3.94 11.09 -4.63
CA ALA A 74 2.87 10.44 -3.87
C ALA A 74 1.63 10.28 -4.74
N GLU A 75 1.06 9.07 -4.75
CA GLU A 75 -0.12 8.70 -5.54
C GLU A 75 -0.84 7.49 -4.92
N ILE A 76 -2.01 7.15 -5.47
CA ILE A 76 -2.75 5.92 -5.12
C ILE A 76 -2.15 4.71 -5.85
N VAL A 77 -1.94 3.63 -5.11
CA VAL A 77 -1.55 2.34 -5.72
C VAL A 77 -2.75 1.73 -6.43
N TYR A 78 -2.71 1.69 -7.77
CA TYR A 78 -3.78 1.12 -8.59
C TYR A 78 -3.68 -0.41 -8.70
N ILE A 79 -2.49 -0.94 -9.00
CA ILE A 79 -2.23 -2.38 -9.15
C ILE A 79 -0.94 -2.73 -8.41
N LYS A 80 -0.93 -3.89 -7.75
CA LYS A 80 0.27 -4.48 -7.16
C LYS A 80 0.48 -5.87 -7.75
N LEU A 81 1.48 -6.01 -8.61
CA LEU A 81 1.92 -7.30 -9.12
C LEU A 81 2.88 -7.93 -8.11
N ILE A 82 2.57 -9.15 -7.68
CA ILE A 82 3.48 -9.96 -6.85
C ILE A 82 4.26 -10.83 -7.82
N LYS A 83 5.59 -10.69 -7.82
CA LYS A 83 6.50 -11.58 -8.56
C LYS A 83 6.73 -12.87 -7.77
#